data_AF-A0AAX3M0C9-F1
#
_entry.id   AF-A0AAX3M0C9-F1
#
_cell.length_a   1.000
_cell.length_b   1.000
_cell.length_c   1.000
_cell.angle_alpha   90.00
_cell.angle_beta   90.00
_cell.angle_gamma   90.00
#
_symmetry.space_group_name_H-M   'P 1'
#
loop_
_entity.id
_entity.type
_entity.pdbx_description
1 polymer ?
#
loop_
_entity_poly.entity_id
_entity_poly.type
_entity_poly.pdbx_seq_one_letter_code
_entity_poly.pdbx_strand_id
1 'polypeptide(L)'
;MNPSDQPPKPADQGYHYREEIRMNQASPFDQPPKYKADWIRWAEETVAFETQREAYEWISSGAYNEIGKCYDGYRSHDPKMAETLAFQLLRLQTIREATHRIYTDIDYEATPNWYMVWVEKIHDVEKNENKVTE
;
A
#
# COMPACT_ATOMS: atom_id res chain seq x y z
N MET A 1 15.95 49.92 38.89
CA MET A 1 15.77 48.70 38.08
C MET A 1 15.25 49.12 36.73
N ASN A 2 16.02 48.87 35.68
CA ASN A 2 15.65 49.27 34.32
C ASN A 2 14.54 48.34 33.79
N PRO A 3 13.69 48.80 32.86
CA PRO A 3 12.61 47.99 32.28
C PRO A 3 13.09 46.78 31.46
N SER A 4 14.39 46.53 31.34
CA SER A 4 14.97 45.44 30.54
C SER A 4 15.25 44.15 31.30
N ASP A 5 14.92 44.07 32.59
CA ASP A 5 15.21 42.88 33.42
C ASP A 5 14.00 41.94 33.58
N GLN A 6 12.95 42.07 32.74
CA GLN A 6 11.89 41.07 32.67
C GLN A 6 12.25 39.97 31.66
N PRO A 7 12.17 38.68 32.04
CA PRO A 7 12.28 37.60 31.06
C PRO A 7 11.16 37.71 30.02
N PRO A 8 11.42 37.37 28.74
CA PRO A 8 10.40 37.47 27.70
C PRO A 8 9.19 36.60 28.08
N LYS A 9 7.99 37.16 27.93
CA LYS A 9 6.75 36.40 28.08
C LYS A 9 6.78 35.20 27.12
N PRO A 10 6.35 34.01 27.55
CA PRO A 10 6.29 32.86 26.65
C PRO A 10 5.42 33.22 25.46
N ALA A 11 5.91 32.93 24.26
CA ALA A 11 5.19 33.15 23.02
C ALA A 11 3.90 32.33 23.07
N ASP A 12 2.77 33.02 23.21
CA ASP A 12 1.44 32.47 22.96
C ASP A 12 1.30 32.31 21.43
N GLN A 13 2.03 31.34 20.89
CA GLN A 13 1.89 30.89 19.50
C GLN A 13 0.90 29.73 19.51
N GLY A 14 -0.38 30.08 19.63
CA GLY A 14 -1.43 29.25 19.09
C GLY A 14 -1.13 29.00 17.62
N TYR A 15 -0.87 27.75 17.26
CA TYR A 15 -0.80 27.33 15.86
C TYR A 15 -2.19 27.54 15.26
N HIS A 16 -2.39 28.68 14.60
CA HIS A 16 -3.52 28.86 13.69
C HIS A 16 -3.25 27.99 12.46
N TYR A 17 -3.63 26.71 12.54
CA TYR A 17 -3.82 25.90 11.35
C TYR A 17 -4.87 26.61 10.50
N ARG A 18 -4.47 27.07 9.31
CA ARG A 18 -5.40 27.50 8.27
C ARG A 18 -6.21 26.27 7.83
N GLU A 19 -7.27 25.95 8.56
CA GLU A 19 -8.24 24.91 8.18
C GLU A 19 -9.10 25.32 6.97
N GLU A 20 -9.05 26.59 6.55
CA GLU A 20 -10.05 27.17 5.66
C GLU A 20 -9.78 27.01 4.15
N ILE A 21 -8.69 26.33 3.72
CA ILE A 21 -8.38 26.19 2.27
C ILE A 21 -8.68 24.78 1.71
N ARG A 22 -9.10 23.78 2.52
CA ARG A 22 -9.24 22.38 2.06
C ARG A 22 -10.66 21.78 2.07
N MET A 23 -11.73 22.56 2.23
CA MET A 23 -13.09 21.98 2.32
C MET A 23 -13.72 21.53 0.99
N ASN A 24 -13.03 21.62 -0.15
CA ASN A 24 -13.55 21.15 -1.45
C ASN A 24 -12.74 20.03 -2.11
N GLN A 25 -11.82 19.40 -1.38
CA GLN A 25 -11.21 18.14 -1.80
C GLN A 25 -11.58 17.10 -0.76
N ALA A 26 -12.39 16.11 -1.16
CA ALA A 26 -12.65 14.94 -0.33
C ALA A 26 -11.31 14.42 0.21
N SER A 27 -11.26 14.17 1.51
CA SER A 27 -10.06 13.68 2.15
C SER A 27 -9.67 12.36 1.47
N PRO A 28 -8.39 12.10 1.20
CA PRO A 28 -7.95 10.77 0.77
C PRO A 28 -8.37 9.65 1.75
N PHE A 29 -8.71 10.03 2.99
CA PHE A 29 -9.24 9.16 4.03
C PHE A 29 -10.75 8.87 3.92
N ASP A 30 -11.51 9.60 3.09
CA ASP A 30 -12.95 9.39 2.91
C ASP A 30 -13.24 8.25 1.92
N GLN A 31 -12.24 7.78 1.17
CA GLN A 31 -12.37 6.60 0.32
C GLN A 31 -12.12 5.33 1.15
N PRO A 32 -12.93 4.27 0.98
CA PRO A 32 -12.66 3.00 1.64
C PRO A 32 -11.25 2.52 1.27
N PRO A 33 -10.53 1.87 2.20
CA PRO A 33 -9.21 1.32 1.92
C PRO A 33 -9.26 0.45 0.66
N LYS A 34 -8.27 0.60 -0.23
CA LYS A 34 -8.28 -0.08 -1.53
C LYS A 34 -8.42 -1.61 -1.42
N TYR A 35 -7.98 -2.22 -0.31
CA TYR A 35 -8.11 -3.66 -0.08
C TYR A 35 -9.55 -4.12 0.20
N LYS A 36 -10.48 -3.21 0.54
CA LYS A 36 -11.92 -3.48 0.71
C LYS A 36 -12.69 -3.40 -0.62
N ALA A 37 -12.00 -3.32 -1.75
CA ALA A 37 -12.64 -3.28 -3.06
C ALA A 37 -13.13 -4.68 -3.49
N ASP A 38 -14.39 -4.76 -3.94
CA ASP A 38 -15.07 -6.02 -4.29
C ASP A 38 -14.43 -6.80 -5.46
N TRP A 39 -13.58 -6.15 -6.26
CA TRP A 39 -12.95 -6.79 -7.42
C TRP A 39 -11.78 -7.70 -7.03
N ILE A 40 -11.23 -7.57 -5.82
CA ILE A 40 -10.04 -8.32 -5.41
C ILE A 40 -10.47 -9.73 -5.01
N ARG A 41 -10.12 -10.72 -5.84
CA ARG A 41 -10.24 -12.13 -5.46
C ARG A 41 -9.07 -12.49 -4.55
N TRP A 42 -9.34 -12.78 -3.28
CA TRP A 42 -8.32 -13.11 -2.29
C TRP A 42 -8.02 -14.61 -2.24
N ALA A 43 -6.74 -14.97 -2.29
CA ALA A 43 -6.22 -16.23 -1.75
C ALA A 43 -5.83 -16.02 -0.29
N GLU A 44 -6.23 -16.97 0.56
CA GLU A 44 -6.04 -16.87 2.01
C GLU A 44 -5.13 -17.99 2.48
N GLU A 45 -4.16 -17.64 3.31
CA GLU A 45 -3.23 -18.60 3.88
C GLU A 45 -3.17 -18.44 5.39
N THR A 46 -3.42 -19.54 6.08
CA THR A 46 -3.45 -19.61 7.55
C THR A 46 -2.20 -20.24 8.14
N VAL A 47 -1.35 -20.88 7.32
CA VAL A 47 -0.07 -21.39 7.80
C VAL A 47 0.85 -20.24 8.21
N ALA A 48 1.66 -20.49 9.23
CA ALA A 48 2.73 -19.60 9.65
C ALA A 48 4.04 -20.38 9.71
N PHE A 49 5.14 -19.71 9.37
CA PHE A 49 6.47 -20.30 9.34
C PHE A 49 7.35 -19.70 10.43
N GLU A 50 8.35 -20.46 10.88
CA GLU A 50 9.32 -19.97 11.85
C GLU A 50 10.35 -19.07 11.19
N THR A 51 10.72 -19.38 9.94
CA THR A 51 11.79 -18.68 9.24
C THR A 51 11.32 -17.97 7.97
N GLN A 52 12.04 -16.91 7.59
CA GLN A 52 11.86 -16.26 6.29
C GLN A 52 12.11 -17.24 5.13
N ARG A 53 13.00 -18.21 5.32
CA ARG A 53 13.38 -19.18 4.29
C ARG A 53 12.22 -20.09 3.92
N GLU A 54 11.49 -20.61 4.91
CA GLU A 54 10.31 -21.45 4.69
C GLU A 54 9.19 -20.65 4.02
N ALA A 55 8.93 -19.42 4.49
CA ALA A 55 7.96 -18.52 3.87
C ALA A 55 8.32 -18.25 2.40
N TYR A 56 9.61 -18.08 2.09
CA TYR A 56 10.08 -17.93 0.71
C TYR A 56 9.84 -19.16 -0.15
N GLU A 57 10.14 -20.35 0.36
CA GLU A 57 9.91 -21.60 -0.37
C GLU A 57 8.41 -21.82 -0.65
N TRP A 58 7.55 -21.54 0.33
CA TRP A 58 6.10 -21.63 0.17
C TRP A 58 5.55 -20.64 -0.86
N ILE A 59 5.91 -19.35 -0.73
CA ILE A 59 5.45 -18.34 -1.67
C ILE A 59 5.94 -18.61 -3.09
N SER A 60 7.18 -19.10 -3.24
CA SER A 60 7.77 -19.40 -4.54
C SER A 60 7.15 -20.64 -5.21
N SER A 61 6.63 -21.58 -4.43
CA SER A 61 6.01 -22.80 -4.96
C SER A 61 4.58 -22.57 -5.47
N GLY A 62 3.84 -21.63 -4.88
CA GLY A 62 2.47 -21.31 -5.26
C GLY A 62 2.27 -19.82 -5.53
N ALA A 63 2.16 -19.04 -4.46
CA ALA A 63 1.47 -17.76 -4.51
C ALA A 63 2.06 -16.74 -5.49
N TYR A 64 3.39 -16.73 -5.62
CA TYR A 64 4.11 -15.88 -6.56
C TYR A 64 3.75 -16.17 -8.04
N ASN A 65 3.50 -17.43 -8.38
CA ASN A 65 3.22 -17.84 -9.76
C ASN A 65 1.75 -17.62 -10.17
N GLU A 66 0.86 -17.59 -9.17
CA GLU A 66 -0.60 -17.58 -9.34
C GLU A 66 -1.23 -16.19 -9.22
N ILE A 67 -0.64 -15.28 -8.44
CA ILE A 67 -1.15 -13.92 -8.27
C ILE A 67 -1.17 -13.15 -9.60
N GLY A 68 -2.28 -12.45 -9.86
CA GLY A 68 -2.58 -11.78 -11.12
C GLY A 68 -3.10 -12.70 -12.24
N LYS A 69 -3.17 -14.03 -11.99
CA LYS A 69 -3.74 -15.02 -12.91
C LYS A 69 -4.97 -15.70 -12.28
N CYS A 70 -4.77 -16.39 -11.17
CA CYS A 70 -5.79 -17.18 -10.49
C CYS A 70 -6.62 -16.31 -9.53
N TYR A 71 -5.95 -15.41 -8.84
CA TYR A 71 -6.50 -14.47 -7.87
C TYR A 71 -5.74 -13.15 -7.94
N ASP A 72 -6.30 -12.09 -7.38
CA ASP A 72 -5.77 -10.73 -7.52
C ASP A 72 -5.05 -10.26 -6.25
N GLY A 73 -5.44 -10.83 -5.10
CA GLY A 73 -4.84 -10.57 -3.80
C GLY A 73 -4.47 -11.84 -3.06
N TYR A 74 -3.45 -11.76 -2.24
CA TYR A 74 -3.00 -12.79 -1.31
C TYR A 74 -2.97 -12.20 0.10
N ARG A 75 -3.54 -12.91 1.07
CA ARG A 75 -3.49 -12.51 2.48
C ARG A 75 -3.09 -13.65 3.39
N SER A 76 -2.28 -13.34 4.40
CA SER A 76 -1.81 -14.30 5.39
C SER A 76 -1.75 -13.67 6.77
N HIS A 77 -1.85 -14.49 7.82
CA HIS A 77 -1.53 -14.07 9.18
C HIS A 77 -0.02 -14.06 9.47
N ASP A 78 0.81 -14.62 8.58
CA ASP A 78 2.26 -14.55 8.67
C ASP A 78 2.80 -13.36 7.86
N PRO A 79 3.36 -12.31 8.50
CA PRO A 79 3.91 -11.15 7.80
C PRO A 79 5.04 -11.51 6.84
N LYS A 80 5.82 -12.56 7.14
CA LYS A 80 6.96 -13.00 6.32
C LYS A 80 6.52 -13.42 4.93
N MET A 81 5.33 -14.00 4.83
CA MET A 81 4.75 -14.45 3.56
C MET A 81 4.35 -13.25 2.68
N ALA A 82 3.64 -12.28 3.26
CA ALA A 82 3.25 -11.06 2.56
C ALA A 82 4.49 -10.25 2.11
N GLU A 83 5.47 -10.08 3.00
CA GLU A 83 6.73 -9.42 2.69
C GLU A 83 7.48 -10.12 1.54
N THR A 84 7.60 -11.45 1.62
CA THR A 84 8.28 -12.23 0.60
C THR A 84 7.59 -12.11 -0.76
N LEU A 85 6.26 -12.19 -0.80
CA LEU A 85 5.50 -12.04 -2.03
C LEU A 85 5.68 -10.65 -2.64
N ALA A 86 5.53 -9.59 -1.83
CA ALA A 86 5.73 -8.21 -2.27
C ALA A 86 7.14 -7.99 -2.84
N PHE A 87 8.17 -8.49 -2.14
CA PHE A 87 9.56 -8.40 -2.60
C PHE A 87 9.77 -9.13 -3.93
N GLN A 88 9.25 -10.36 -4.08
CA GLN A 88 9.42 -11.12 -5.31
C GLN A 88 8.73 -10.44 -6.51
N LEU A 89 7.53 -9.90 -6.31
CA LEU A 89 6.81 -9.14 -7.34
C LEU A 89 7.56 -7.86 -7.73
N LEU A 90 8.04 -7.09 -6.75
CA LEU A 90 8.80 -5.86 -7.00
C LEU A 90 10.12 -6.16 -7.73
N ARG A 91 10.82 -7.22 -7.31
CA ARG A 91 12.06 -7.68 -7.95
C ARG A 91 11.80 -8.07 -9.40
N LEU A 92 10.69 -8.75 -9.70
CA LEU A 92 10.32 -9.11 -11.07
C LEU A 92 10.12 -7.87 -11.94
N GLN A 93 9.45 -6.84 -11.42
CA GLN A 93 9.23 -5.55 -12.12
C GLN A 93 10.49 -4.68 -12.22
N THR A 94 11.53 -4.98 -11.44
CA THR A 94 12.84 -4.33 -11.59
C THR A 94 13.64 -4.96 -12.75
N ILE A 95 13.44 -6.25 -13.00
CA ILE A 95 14.14 -7.01 -14.04
C ILE A 95 13.39 -6.98 -15.38
N ARG A 96 12.06 -6.86 -15.33
CA ARG A 96 11.15 -6.88 -16.49
C ARG A 96 10.26 -5.66 -16.47
N GLU A 97 9.61 -5.37 -17.58
CA GLU A 97 8.60 -4.31 -17.65
C GLU A 97 7.48 -4.53 -16.62
N ALA A 98 7.08 -3.45 -15.96
CA ALA A 98 6.01 -3.48 -14.98
C ALA A 98 4.66 -3.71 -15.68
N THR A 99 4.01 -4.82 -15.37
CA THR A 99 2.70 -5.19 -15.93
C THR A 99 1.54 -4.93 -14.96
N HIS A 100 1.87 -4.68 -13.69
CA HIS A 100 0.89 -4.52 -12.63
C HIS A 100 1.35 -3.43 -11.65
N ARG A 101 0.41 -2.79 -10.96
CA ARG A 101 0.68 -2.05 -9.73
C ARG A 101 0.61 -3.02 -8.57
N ILE A 102 1.59 -2.97 -7.68
CA ILE A 102 1.65 -3.80 -6.49
C ILE A 102 1.22 -2.95 -5.30
N TYR A 103 0.34 -3.49 -4.47
CA TYR A 103 -0.16 -2.85 -3.28
C TYR A 103 0.01 -3.77 -2.07
N THR A 104 0.21 -3.17 -0.91
CA THR A 104 0.34 -3.88 0.37
C THR A 104 -0.40 -3.13 1.45
N ASP A 105 -1.03 -3.84 2.38
CA ASP A 105 -1.67 -3.25 3.55
C ASP A 105 -1.83 -4.28 4.68
N ILE A 106 -2.23 -3.81 5.86
CA ILE A 106 -2.50 -4.63 7.03
C ILE A 106 -3.92 -4.34 7.51
N ASP A 107 -4.73 -5.39 7.63
CA ASP A 107 -6.03 -5.30 8.28
C ASP A 107 -5.85 -5.45 9.80
N TYR A 108 -5.84 -4.32 10.49
CA TYR A 108 -5.78 -4.24 11.95
C TYR A 108 -7.14 -4.45 12.64
N GLU A 109 -8.25 -4.47 11.88
CA GLU A 109 -9.58 -4.77 12.42
C GLU A 109 -9.76 -6.28 12.64
N ALA A 110 -9.03 -7.11 11.88
CA ALA A 110 -9.01 -8.56 12.02
C ALA A 110 -8.13 -9.03 13.19
N THR A 111 -8.51 -10.15 13.83
CA THR A 111 -7.70 -10.82 14.86
C THR A 111 -7.59 -12.32 14.57
N PRO A 112 -6.39 -12.86 14.28
CA PRO A 112 -5.13 -12.14 14.08
C PRO A 112 -5.16 -11.24 12.83
N ASN A 113 -4.25 -10.26 12.76
CA ASN A 113 -4.20 -9.31 11.64
C ASN A 113 -3.99 -10.02 10.30
N TRP A 114 -4.57 -9.50 9.23
CA TRP A 114 -4.24 -9.95 7.87
C TRP A 114 -3.16 -9.06 7.26
N TYR A 115 -2.08 -9.68 6.79
CA TYR A 115 -1.06 -9.03 5.95
C TYR A 115 -1.40 -9.30 4.49
N MET A 116 -1.62 -8.23 3.73
CA MET A 116 -2.24 -8.28 2.41
C MET A 116 -1.30 -7.78 1.32
N VAL A 117 -1.29 -8.48 0.19
CA VAL A 117 -0.61 -8.07 -1.04
C VAL A 117 -1.59 -8.25 -2.20
N TRP A 118 -1.77 -7.27 -3.06
CA TRP A 118 -2.60 -7.43 -4.26
C TRP A 118 -2.05 -6.67 -5.45
N VAL A 119 -2.49 -7.08 -6.64
CA VAL A 119 -2.03 -6.54 -7.91
C VAL A 119 -3.18 -6.00 -8.75
N GLU A 120 -2.96 -4.85 -9.38
CA GLU A 120 -3.87 -4.28 -10.38
C GLU A 120 -3.14 -4.25 -11.73
N LYS A 121 -3.74 -4.77 -12.79
CA LYS A 121 -3.12 -4.71 -14.14
C LYS A 121 -2.93 -3.27 -14.58
N ILE A 122 -1.75 -2.95 -15.09
CA ILE A 122 -1.54 -1.68 -15.79
C ILE A 122 -2.18 -1.86 -17.16
N HIS A 123 -3.30 -1.18 -17.40
CA HIS A 123 -3.83 -1.04 -18.75
C HIS A 123 -3.02 0.03 -19.47
N ASP A 124 -2.55 -0.26 -20.69
CA ASP A 124 -1.94 0.73 -21.59
C ASP A 124 -2.99 1.77 -22.01
N VAL A 125 -3.30 2.70 -21.12
CA VAL A 125 -3.99 3.93 -21.47
C VAL A 125 -2.90 4.95 -21.77
N GLU A 126 -2.39 4.91 -23.00
CA GLU A 126 -1.88 6.06 -23.80
C GLU A 126 -1.08 5.57 -25.04
N LYS A 127 -1.80 5.02 -26.03
CA LYS A 127 -1.43 5.15 -27.45
C LYS A 127 -2.61 5.67 -28.24
N ASN A 128 -3.12 6.83 -27.85
CA ASN A 128 -4.07 7.70 -28.55
C ASN A 128 -4.14 8.92 -27.61
N GLU A 129 -3.46 10.03 -27.82
CA GLU A 129 -3.74 11.06 -28.82
C GLU A 129 -2.52 11.99 -28.88
N ASN A 130 -1.73 11.89 -29.95
CA ASN A 130 -0.96 13.01 -30.52
C ASN A 130 -0.68 12.67 -32.00
N LYS A 131 -1.78 12.34 -32.71
CA LYS A 131 -1.91 12.69 -34.12
C LYS A 131 -2.72 13.99 -34.17
N VAL A 132 -2.04 15.10 -33.94
CA VAL A 132 -2.48 16.43 -34.38
C VAL A 132 -1.39 16.85 -35.36
N THR A 133 -1.52 16.34 -36.59
CA THR A 133 -1.76 17.12 -37.83
C THR A 133 -0.62 18.07 -38.18
N GLU A 134 -0.04 17.76 -39.34
CA GLU A 134 0.92 18.53 -40.14
C GLU A 134 0.61 20.03 -40.24
#